data_AF-A0A521T3Q0-F1
#
_entry.id   AF-A0A521T3Q0-F1
#
_cell.length_a   1.000
_cell.length_b   1.000
_cell.length_c   1.000
_cell.angle_alpha   90.00
_cell.angle_beta   90.00
_cell.angle_gamma   90.00
#
_symmetry.space_group_name_H-M   'P 1'
#
loop_
_entity.id
_entity.type
_entity.pdbx_description
1 polymer ?
#
loop_
_entity_poly.entity_id
_entity_poly.type
_entity_poly.pdbx_seq_one_letter_code
_entity_poly.pdbx_strand_id
1 'polypeptide(L)'
;MFVIDEKGLELRPIPGSRRPELMSWGLAVLLFGMLAIARPEAQVVIFGAWALGLFFGLSALVMTLGNWLERNTLMILRLNGITLRQPVQSVMLNWQEVDRVEVQQGPNGERVFVRGGERHFSYRPATRVEIRGKIRDQYGFENSEKILKTILTMAKLPNTPSQLANGYSYARD
;
A
#
# COMPACT_ATOMS: atom_id res chain seq x y z
N MET A 1 12.52 13.94 13.43
CA MET A 1 12.84 12.58 13.91
C MET A 1 11.81 12.21 14.96
N PHE A 2 11.35 10.95 14.99
CA PHE A 2 10.47 10.50 16.08
C PHE A 2 11.28 10.18 17.34
N VAL A 3 10.67 10.37 18.51
CA VAL A 3 11.21 9.85 19.77
C VAL A 3 10.67 8.44 19.93
N ILE A 4 11.55 7.44 19.93
CA ILE A 4 11.20 6.02 20.07
C ILE A 4 11.44 5.63 21.53
N ASP A 5 10.41 5.13 22.22
CA ASP A 5 10.51 4.59 23.57
C ASP A 5 10.83 3.08 23.56
N GLU A 6 10.90 2.44 24.75
CA GLU A 6 11.14 1.00 24.85
C GLU A 6 10.02 0.13 24.25
N LYS A 7 8.79 0.65 24.16
CA LYS A 7 7.64 -0.06 23.58
C LYS A 7 7.64 0.04 22.05
N GLY A 8 8.31 1.05 21.50
CA GLY A 8 8.39 1.33 20.08
C GLY A 8 7.24 2.21 19.59
N LEU A 9 7.48 2.94 18.51
CA LEU A 9 6.47 3.76 17.86
C LEU A 9 5.69 2.93 16.84
N GLU A 10 4.40 2.74 17.08
CA GLU A 10 3.47 2.11 16.16
C GLU A 10 2.88 3.12 15.18
N LEU A 11 2.98 2.81 13.89
CA LEU A 11 2.49 3.63 12.79
C LEU A 11 1.57 2.79 11.92
N ARG A 12 0.39 3.34 11.60
CA ARG A 12 -0.59 2.73 10.71
C ARG A 12 -0.77 3.60 9.47
N PRO A 13 -0.91 3.00 8.28
CA PRO A 13 -1.22 3.77 7.10
C PRO A 13 -2.65 4.29 7.16
N ILE A 14 -2.90 5.44 6.55
CA ILE A 14 -4.26 5.85 6.22
C ILE A 14 -4.77 4.89 5.14
N PRO A 15 -5.90 4.22 5.36
CA PRO A 15 -6.45 3.30 4.37
C PRO A 15 -7.06 4.06 3.20
N GLY A 16 -6.95 3.50 2.00
CA GLY A 16 -7.63 4.05 0.82
C GLY A 16 -9.16 4.05 0.91
N SER A 17 -9.76 4.81 0.00
CA SER A 17 -11.21 4.86 -0.19
C SER A 17 -11.80 3.51 -0.59
N ARG A 18 -12.93 3.14 0.03
CA ARG A 18 -13.73 1.96 -0.32
C ARG A 18 -14.69 2.18 -1.49
N ARG A 19 -14.73 3.38 -2.07
CA ARG A 19 -15.71 3.71 -3.13
C ARG A 19 -15.60 2.77 -4.35
N PRO A 20 -14.40 2.48 -4.89
CA PRO A 20 -14.30 1.58 -6.04
C PRO A 20 -14.74 0.14 -5.70
N GLU A 21 -14.45 -0.33 -4.49
CA GLU A 21 -14.89 -1.63 -3.96
C GLU A 21 -16.43 -1.69 -3.91
N LEU A 22 -17.07 -0.68 -3.33
CA LEU A 22 -18.54 -0.59 -3.26
C LEU A 22 -19.18 -0.53 -4.65
N MET A 23 -18.61 0.23 -5.58
CA MET A 23 -19.10 0.30 -6.96
C MET A 23 -18.98 -1.04 -7.68
N SER A 24 -17.88 -1.75 -7.48
CA SER A 24 -17.65 -3.08 -8.09
C SER A 24 -18.61 -4.11 -7.54
N TRP A 25 -18.81 -4.15 -6.22
CA TRP A 25 -19.84 -5.00 -5.59
C TRP A 25 -21.24 -4.65 -6.08
N GLY A 26 -21.57 -3.36 -6.17
CA GLY A 26 -22.87 -2.89 -6.68
C GLY A 26 -23.15 -3.34 -8.12
N LEU A 27 -22.16 -3.22 -9.01
CA LEU A 27 -22.27 -3.68 -10.40
C LEU A 27 -22.40 -5.21 -10.49
N ALA A 28 -21.62 -5.95 -9.70
CA ALA A 28 -21.71 -7.41 -9.66
C ALA A 28 -23.11 -7.86 -9.21
N VAL A 29 -23.62 -7.31 -8.10
CA VAL A 29 -24.96 -7.63 -7.57
C VAL A 29 -26.04 -7.29 -8.59
N LEU A 30 -25.94 -6.14 -9.26
CA LEU A 30 -26.91 -5.73 -10.29
C LEU A 30 -26.93 -6.71 -11.47
N LEU A 31 -25.76 -7.13 -11.97
CA LEU A 31 -25.66 -8.07 -13.09
C LEU A 31 -26.17 -9.47 -12.71
N PHE A 32 -25.82 -9.98 -11.54
CA PHE A 32 -26.38 -11.25 -11.04
C PHE A 32 -27.88 -11.16 -10.76
N GLY A 33 -28.38 -10.03 -10.28
CA GLY A 33 -29.80 -9.77 -10.11
C GLY A 33 -30.56 -9.76 -11.44
N MET A 34 -30.00 -9.13 -12.47
CA MET A 34 -30.56 -9.16 -13.83
C MET A 34 -30.61 -10.58 -14.42
N LEU A 35 -29.57 -11.37 -14.18
CA LEU A 35 -29.55 -12.79 -14.59
C LEU A 35 -30.65 -13.61 -13.92
N ALA A 36 -30.94 -13.36 -12.64
CA ALA A 36 -31.97 -14.10 -11.90
C ALA A 36 -33.38 -13.90 -12.46
N ILE A 37 -33.64 -12.78 -13.14
CA ILE A 37 -34.94 -12.45 -13.76
C ILE A 37 -34.94 -12.56 -15.30
N ALA A 38 -33.80 -12.92 -15.90
CA ALA A 38 -33.65 -12.99 -17.35
C ALA A 38 -34.44 -14.16 -17.93
N ARG A 39 -35.09 -13.93 -19.09
CA ARG A 39 -35.78 -14.99 -19.81
C ARG A 39 -34.80 -15.85 -20.61
N PRO A 40 -35.04 -17.16 -20.74
CA PRO A 40 -34.13 -18.09 -21.43
C PRO A 40 -33.84 -17.75 -22.91
N GLU A 41 -34.75 -17.01 -23.55
CA GLU A 41 -34.66 -16.61 -24.96
C GLU A 41 -33.50 -15.61 -25.22
N ALA A 42 -33.02 -14.92 -24.17
CA ALA A 42 -31.97 -13.92 -24.27
C ALA A 42 -30.56 -14.51 -24.06
N GLN A 43 -30.25 -15.64 -24.70
CA GLN A 43 -29.02 -16.43 -24.42
C GLN A 43 -27.72 -15.62 -24.53
N VAL A 44 -27.59 -14.75 -25.53
CA VAL A 44 -26.40 -13.89 -25.71
C VAL A 44 -26.26 -12.88 -24.57
N VAL A 45 -27.37 -12.30 -24.13
CA VAL A 45 -27.41 -11.34 -23.01
C VAL A 45 -27.08 -12.04 -21.69
N ILE A 46 -27.60 -13.25 -21.49
CA ILE A 46 -27.31 -14.09 -20.32
C ILE A 46 -25.81 -14.39 -20.25
N PHE A 47 -25.20 -14.85 -21.35
CA PHE A 47 -23.78 -15.15 -21.36
C PHE A 47 -22.92 -13.90 -21.06
N GLY A 48 -23.21 -12.77 -21.70
CA GLY A 48 -22.50 -11.51 -21.46
C GLY A 48 -22.62 -11.02 -20.02
N ALA A 49 -23.81 -11.11 -19.43
CA ALA A 49 -24.05 -10.73 -18.05
C ALA A 49 -23.31 -11.64 -17.05
N TRP A 50 -23.20 -12.95 -17.33
CA TRP A 50 -22.39 -13.86 -16.52
C TRP A 50 -20.90 -13.49 -16.55
N ALA A 51 -20.36 -13.26 -17.74
CA ALA A 51 -18.95 -12.89 -17.92
C ALA A 51 -18.63 -11.56 -17.21
N LEU A 52 -19.46 -10.53 -17.40
CA LEU A 52 -19.29 -9.24 -16.75
C LEU A 52 -19.50 -9.32 -15.22
N GLY A 53 -20.53 -10.04 -14.78
CA GLY A 53 -20.82 -10.23 -13.35
C GLY A 53 -19.66 -10.90 -12.64
N LEU A 54 -19.08 -11.95 -13.24
CA LEU A 54 -17.90 -12.62 -12.73
C LEU A 54 -16.68 -11.68 -12.71
N PHE A 55 -16.45 -10.91 -13.77
CA PHE A 55 -15.36 -9.94 -13.83
C PHE A 55 -15.45 -8.90 -12.71
N PHE A 56 -16.62 -8.26 -12.53
CA PHE A 56 -16.82 -7.28 -11.47
C PHE A 56 -16.78 -7.90 -10.07
N GLY A 57 -17.30 -9.11 -9.91
CA GLY A 57 -17.22 -9.85 -8.64
C GLY A 57 -15.77 -10.17 -8.25
N LEU A 58 -14.96 -10.67 -9.18
CA LEU A 58 -13.54 -10.94 -8.95
C LEU A 58 -12.76 -9.64 -8.67
N SER A 59 -13.04 -8.58 -9.43
CA SER A 59 -12.46 -7.25 -9.18
C SER A 59 -12.78 -6.76 -7.77
N ALA A 60 -14.04 -6.86 -7.35
CA ALA A 60 -14.48 -6.48 -6.01
C ALA A 60 -13.76 -7.28 -4.92
N LEU A 61 -13.61 -8.61 -5.09
CA LEU A 61 -12.86 -9.47 -4.17
C LEU A 61 -11.39 -9.05 -4.04
N VAL A 62 -10.72 -8.79 -5.17
CA VAL A 62 -9.31 -8.32 -5.17
C VAL A 62 -9.19 -6.98 -4.45
N MET A 63 -10.12 -6.05 -4.68
CA MET A 63 -10.14 -4.75 -3.99
C MET A 63 -10.41 -4.90 -2.48
N THR A 64 -11.37 -5.74 -2.08
CA THR A 64 -11.65 -6.04 -0.67
C THR A 64 -10.41 -6.62 0.02
N LEU A 65 -9.71 -7.55 -0.64
CA LEU A 65 -8.49 -8.14 -0.10
C LEU A 65 -7.37 -7.09 0.04
N GLY A 66 -7.15 -6.26 -0.99
CA GLY A 66 -6.17 -5.16 -0.93
C GLY A 66 -6.47 -4.19 0.21
N ASN A 67 -7.73 -3.76 0.35
CA ASN A 67 -8.18 -2.87 1.43
C ASN A 67 -8.01 -3.51 2.82
N TRP A 68 -8.24 -4.82 2.93
CA TRP A 68 -8.01 -5.56 4.16
C TRP A 68 -6.52 -5.63 4.52
N LEU A 69 -5.65 -5.89 3.56
CA LEU A 69 -4.19 -5.89 3.75
C LEU A 69 -3.69 -4.53 4.22
N GLU A 70 -4.11 -3.45 3.57
CA GLU A 70 -3.69 -2.08 3.92
C GLU A 70 -4.13 -1.70 5.34
N ARG A 71 -5.39 -1.98 5.72
CA ARG A 71 -5.93 -1.64 7.04
C ARG A 71 -5.28 -2.40 8.19
N ASN A 72 -4.78 -3.59 7.90
CA ASN A 72 -4.12 -4.45 8.88
C ASN A 72 -2.59 -4.41 8.77
N THR A 73 -2.05 -3.47 7.98
CA THR A 73 -0.60 -3.20 7.94
C THR A 73 -0.21 -2.31 9.12
N LEU A 74 0.89 -2.66 9.78
CA LEU A 74 1.47 -1.95 10.92
C LEU A 74 2.97 -1.83 10.73
N MET A 75 3.51 -0.63 10.87
CA MET A 75 4.95 -0.40 10.97
C MET A 75 5.28 -0.09 12.43
N ILE A 76 6.31 -0.75 12.97
CA ILE A 76 6.78 -0.55 14.34
C ILE A 76 8.25 -0.13 14.27
N LEU A 77 8.55 1.07 14.75
CA LEU A 77 9.92 1.55 14.92
C LEU A 77 10.36 1.28 16.36
N ARG A 78 11.45 0.53 16.54
CA ARG A 78 12.02 0.20 17.86
C ARG A 78 13.48 0.66 17.93
N LEU A 79 14.05 0.68 19.13
CA LEU A 79 15.46 1.03 19.30
C LEU A 79 16.41 0.05 18.61
N ASN A 80 16.03 -1.22 18.49
CA ASN A 80 16.84 -2.27 17.86
C ASN A 80 16.59 -2.44 16.34
N GLY A 81 15.45 -2.00 15.83
CA GLY A 81 15.13 -2.15 14.42
C GLY A 81 13.76 -1.63 14.00
N ILE A 82 13.38 -1.99 12.78
CA ILE A 82 12.09 -1.68 12.15
C ILE A 82 11.37 -2.97 11.80
N THR A 83 10.09 -3.03 12.12
CA THR A 83 9.22 -4.15 11.75
C THR A 83 8.08 -3.66 10.89
N LEU A 84 7.88 -4.27 9.74
CA LEU A 84 6.65 -4.15 8.96
C LEU A 84 5.84 -5.43 9.12
N ARG A 85 4.66 -5.31 9.72
CA ARG A 85 3.71 -6.41 9.90
C ARG A 85 2.53 -6.22 8.97
N GLN A 86 2.34 -7.17 8.07
CA GLN A 86 1.16 -7.30 7.22
C GLN A 86 0.47 -8.63 7.58
N PRO A 87 -0.80 -8.81 7.25
CA PRO A 87 -1.50 -10.05 7.59
C PRO A 87 -0.88 -11.31 6.99
N VAL A 88 -0.27 -11.18 5.82
CA VAL A 88 0.30 -12.30 5.05
C VAL A 88 1.82 -12.41 5.22
N GLN A 89 2.48 -11.33 5.65
CA GLN A 89 3.93 -11.28 5.77
C GLN A 89 4.36 -10.36 6.91
N SER A 90 5.34 -10.77 7.70
CA SER A 90 5.99 -9.92 8.70
C SER A 90 7.48 -9.89 8.43
N VAL A 91 8.05 -8.69 8.31
CA VAL A 91 9.49 -8.49 8.07
C VAL A 91 10.05 -7.64 9.20
N MET A 92 11.10 -8.14 9.85
CA MET A 92 11.88 -7.41 10.84
C MET A 92 13.30 -7.23 10.33
N LEU A 93 13.78 -5.99 10.36
CA LEU A 93 15.15 -5.60 10.05
C LEU A 93 15.74 -4.89 11.26
N ASN A 94 16.88 -5.37 11.75
CA ASN A 94 17.68 -4.62 12.72
C ASN A 94 18.32 -3.41 12.02
N TRP A 95 18.56 -2.32 12.74
CA TRP A 95 19.14 -1.11 12.11
C TRP A 95 20.51 -1.35 11.45
N GLN A 96 21.29 -2.28 11.99
CA GLN A 96 22.60 -2.65 11.43
C GLN A 96 22.46 -3.44 10.12
N GLU A 97 21.37 -4.20 9.96
CA GLU A 97 21.07 -4.98 8.76
C GLU A 97 20.61 -4.10 7.61
N VAL A 98 20.00 -2.95 7.89
CA VAL A 98 19.56 -2.00 6.84
C VAL A 98 20.79 -1.45 6.12
N ASP A 99 20.95 -1.83 4.87
CA ASP A 99 22.08 -1.45 4.01
C ASP A 99 21.68 -0.41 2.96
N ARG A 100 20.39 -0.37 2.59
CA ARG A 100 19.88 0.50 1.53
C ARG A 100 18.43 0.92 1.77
N VAL A 101 18.15 2.20 1.49
CA VAL A 101 16.79 2.74 1.38
C VAL A 101 16.64 3.43 0.03
N GLU A 102 15.68 2.98 -0.77
CA GLU A 102 15.39 3.53 -2.09
C GLU A 102 14.02 4.20 -2.08
N VAL A 103 13.93 5.39 -2.64
CA VAL A 103 12.68 6.09 -2.90
C VAL A 103 12.45 6.09 -4.40
N GLN A 104 11.39 5.44 -4.87
CA GLN A 104 11.06 5.35 -6.28
C GLN A 104 9.73 6.06 -6.55
N GLN A 105 9.70 6.89 -7.58
CA GLN A 105 8.49 7.50 -8.12
C GLN A 105 7.85 6.54 -9.12
N GLY A 106 6.53 6.38 -9.05
CA GLY A 106 5.77 5.55 -9.98
C GLY A 106 4.39 6.13 -10.31
N PRO A 107 3.64 5.49 -11.24
CA PRO A 107 2.32 5.97 -11.67
C PRO A 107 1.31 6.08 -10.52
N ASN A 108 1.49 5.27 -9.48
CA ASN A 108 0.63 5.20 -8.29
C ASN A 108 1.27 5.90 -7.07
N GLY A 109 2.08 6.93 -7.33
CA GLY A 109 2.80 7.70 -6.32
C GLY A 109 4.16 7.10 -5.95
N GLU A 110 4.74 7.69 -4.91
CA GLU A 110 6.04 7.32 -4.36
C GLU A 110 5.98 5.99 -3.60
N ARG A 111 7.08 5.23 -3.61
CA ARG A 111 7.26 4.05 -2.77
C ARG A 111 8.67 4.03 -2.19
N VAL A 112 8.75 3.77 -0.88
CA VAL A 112 10.02 3.65 -0.16
C VAL A 112 10.30 2.18 0.06
N PHE A 113 11.44 1.71 -0.41
CA PHE A 113 11.95 0.36 -0.23
C PHE A 113 13.06 0.39 0.81
N VAL A 114 12.97 -0.48 1.80
CA VAL A 114 14.00 -0.68 2.83
C VAL A 114 14.55 -2.08 2.65
N ARG A 115 15.87 -2.18 2.43
CA ARG A 115 16.57 -3.45 2.21
C ARG A 115 17.65 -3.66 3.27
N GLY A 116 17.88 -4.92 3.59
CA GLY A 116 18.96 -5.36 4.46
C GLY A 116 19.29 -6.83 4.24
N GLY A 117 20.43 -7.09 3.59
CA GLY A 117 20.81 -8.45 3.19
C GLY A 117 19.73 -9.12 2.33
N GLU A 118 19.24 -10.28 2.76
CA GLU A 118 18.18 -11.03 2.04
C GLU A 118 16.76 -10.53 2.31
N ARG A 119 16.57 -9.66 3.31
CA ARG A 119 15.25 -9.18 3.73
C ARG A 119 15.00 -7.79 3.19
N HIS A 120 13.78 -7.56 2.77
CA HIS A 120 13.34 -6.24 2.34
C HIS A 120 11.86 -6.06 2.61
N PHE A 121 11.43 -4.82 2.70
CA PHE A 121 10.03 -4.46 2.63
C PHE A 121 9.88 -3.11 1.93
N SER A 122 8.65 -2.77 1.58
CA SER A 122 8.34 -1.44 1.06
C SER A 122 7.13 -0.87 1.76
N TYR A 123 7.07 0.45 1.84
CA TYR A 123 5.90 1.17 2.31
C TYR A 123 5.61 2.34 1.38
N ARG A 124 4.35 2.77 1.38
CA ARG A 124 3.89 3.89 0.58
C ARG A 124 3.77 5.15 1.44
N PRO A 125 4.44 6.25 1.09
CA PRO A 125 4.20 7.54 1.70
C PRO A 125 2.76 8.01 1.56
N ALA A 126 2.29 8.80 2.52
CA ALA A 126 0.97 9.43 2.43
C ALA A 126 0.88 10.24 1.14
N THR A 127 -0.01 9.80 0.25
CA THR A 127 -0.29 10.46 -1.02
C THR A 127 -1.65 11.13 -0.92
N ARG A 128 -1.72 12.42 -1.28
CA ARG A 128 -2.98 13.15 -1.39
C ARG A 128 -3.41 13.21 -2.85
N VAL A 129 -4.63 12.75 -3.11
CA VAL A 129 -5.22 12.83 -4.44
C VAL A 129 -6.12 14.05 -4.47
N GLU A 130 -5.71 15.07 -5.21
CA GLU A 130 -6.47 16.29 -5.42
C GLU A 130 -7.17 16.26 -6.78
N ILE A 131 -8.46 16.59 -6.80
CA ILE A 131 -9.22 16.74 -8.05
C ILE A 131 -9.89 18.10 -8.00
N ARG A 132 -9.57 18.96 -8.98
CA ARG A 132 -10.09 20.34 -9.08
C ARG A 132 -9.86 21.15 -7.80
N GLY A 133 -8.66 21.08 -7.23
CA GLY A 133 -8.27 21.84 -6.04
C GLY A 133 -8.91 21.38 -4.72
N LYS A 134 -9.62 20.23 -4.71
CA LYS A 134 -10.15 19.61 -3.49
C LYS A 134 -9.47 18.27 -3.26
N ILE A 135 -8.97 18.05 -2.05
CA ILE A 135 -8.48 16.74 -1.61
C ILE A 135 -9.66 15.77 -1.66
N ARG A 136 -9.59 14.80 -2.57
CA ARG A 136 -10.62 13.78 -2.80
C ARG A 136 -10.34 12.50 -2.05
N ASP A 137 -9.06 12.20 -1.84
CA ASP A 137 -8.60 11.00 -1.16
C ASP A 137 -7.20 11.19 -0.55
N GLN A 138 -6.88 10.41 0.48
CA GLN A 138 -5.56 10.34 1.09
C GLN A 138 -5.31 8.92 1.60
N TYR A 139 -4.14 8.35 1.29
CA TYR A 139 -3.78 7.00 1.72
C TYR A 139 -2.26 6.83 1.86
N GLY A 140 -1.83 5.85 2.66
CA GLY A 140 -0.41 5.59 2.96
C GLY A 140 0.04 6.10 4.33
N PHE A 141 1.34 5.99 4.63
CA PHE A 141 1.89 6.37 5.93
C PHE A 141 2.05 7.88 6.08
N GLU A 142 1.38 8.47 7.06
CA GLU A 142 1.58 9.89 7.39
C GLU A 142 3.00 10.16 7.88
N ASN A 143 3.42 11.42 7.76
CA ASN A 143 4.75 11.86 8.21
C ASN A 143 5.90 11.02 7.62
N SER A 144 5.75 10.53 6.38
CA SER A 144 6.72 9.60 5.78
C SER A 144 8.13 10.15 5.63
N GLU A 145 8.29 11.47 5.49
CA GLU A 145 9.60 12.12 5.54
C GLU A 145 10.25 11.95 6.92
N LYS A 146 9.47 12.03 8.02
CA LYS A 146 9.98 11.77 9.37
C LYS A 146 10.30 10.29 9.56
N ILE A 147 9.52 9.38 8.98
CA ILE A 147 9.80 7.94 8.98
C ILE A 147 11.13 7.68 8.28
N LEU A 148 11.28 8.17 7.04
CA LEU A 148 12.50 8.04 6.24
C LEU A 148 13.71 8.59 6.99
N LYS A 149 13.64 9.83 7.49
CA LYS A 149 14.72 10.43 8.30
C LYS A 149 15.06 9.57 9.51
N THR A 150 14.07 9.03 10.21
CA THR A 150 14.30 8.17 11.38
C THR A 150 15.00 6.87 10.97
N ILE A 151 14.61 6.24 9.87
CA ILE A 151 15.28 5.04 9.33
C ILE A 151 16.74 5.36 8.97
N LEU A 152 16.99 6.44 8.22
CA LEU A 152 18.33 6.83 7.80
C LEU A 152 19.24 7.11 9.01
N THR A 153 18.74 7.87 10.01
CA THR A 153 19.50 8.17 11.22
C THR A 153 19.81 6.91 12.03
N MET A 154 18.80 6.07 12.30
CA MET A 154 18.97 4.87 13.14
C MET A 154 19.86 3.82 12.45
N ALA A 155 19.72 3.66 11.13
CA ALA A 155 20.55 2.78 10.31
C ALA A 155 21.93 3.39 9.96
N LYS A 156 22.23 4.61 10.41
CA LYS A 156 23.49 5.32 10.08
C LYS A 156 23.80 5.34 8.58
N LEU A 157 22.76 5.51 7.75
CA LEU A 157 22.93 5.64 6.31
C LEU A 157 23.36 7.07 5.95
N PRO A 158 24.04 7.28 4.82
CA PRO A 158 24.39 8.63 4.36
C PRO A 158 23.15 9.48 4.16
N ASN A 159 23.26 10.78 4.45
CA ASN A 159 22.19 11.75 4.20
C ASN A 159 22.18 12.25 2.74
N THR A 160 23.22 11.91 1.96
CA THR A 160 23.33 12.31 0.56
C THR A 160 22.80 11.17 -0.33
N PRO A 161 21.71 11.40 -1.07
CA PRO A 161 21.18 10.38 -1.95
C PRO A 161 22.02 10.25 -3.24
N SER A 162 22.15 9.02 -3.73
CA SER A 162 22.51 8.73 -5.11
C SER A 162 21.27 8.81 -6.00
N GLN A 163 21.39 9.41 -7.19
CA GLN A 163 20.31 9.49 -8.17
C GLN A 163 20.02 8.11 -8.79
N LEU A 164 18.75 7.78 -8.95
CA LEU A 164 18.24 6.65 -9.73
C LEU A 164 17.41 7.17 -10.90
N ALA A 165 17.22 6.35 -11.95
CA ALA A 165 16.44 6.74 -13.13
C ALA A 165 15.04 7.29 -12.79
N ASN A 166 14.38 6.70 -11.79
CA ASN A 166 13.03 7.09 -11.35
C ASN A 166 12.98 7.40 -9.85
N GLY A 167 14.05 7.96 -9.27
CA GLY A 167 14.06 8.24 -7.83
C GLY A 167 15.44 8.49 -7.24
N TYR A 168 15.63 8.12 -5.98
CA TYR A 168 16.88 8.30 -5.26
C TYR A 168 17.12 7.19 -4.24
N SER A 169 18.39 6.93 -3.92
CA SER A 169 18.81 5.86 -3.02
C SER A 169 19.79 6.37 -1.97
N TYR A 170 19.69 5.83 -0.77
CA TYR A 170 20.67 5.96 0.31
C TYR A 170 21.24 4.58 0.57
N ALA A 171 22.53 4.38 0.34
CA ALA A 171 23.21 3.11 0.57
C ALA A 171 24.49 3.35 1.38
N ARG A 172 24.94 2.37 2.17
CA ARG A 172 26.33 2.38 2.65
C ARG A 172 27.24 2.06 1.47
N ASP A 173 28.38 2.76 1.42
CA ASP A 173 29.48 2.44 0.50
C ASP A 173 30.10 1.07 0.84
#